data_AF-A0A7C1NNJ5-F1
#
_entry.id   AF-A0A7C1NNJ5-F1
#
_cell.length_a   1.000
_cell.length_b   1.000
_cell.length_c   1.000
_cell.angle_alpha   90.00
_cell.angle_beta   90.00
_cell.angle_gamma   90.00
#
_symmetry.space_group_name_H-M   'P 1'
#
loop_
_entity.id
_entity.type
_entity.pdbx_description
1 polymer ?
#
loop_
_entity_poly.entity_id
_entity_poly.type
_entity_poly.pdbx_seq_one_letter_code
_entity_poly.pdbx_strand_id
1 'polypeptide(L)'
;MIKVTGHRGVKGLVPENTLAGFRKAVEIGCHGIELDVRLTSDGQLAVIHDATLDRTTNGKGAVIDRTMTELKTLNAGDGQTIPTLAEVFELLKGSPMNIQIELKGPDTEEPAAEVVREWGFEERVTFTSFFHHRVLRV
;
A
#
# COMPACT_ATOMS: atom_id res chain seq x y z
N MET A 1 9.53 5.66 23.90
CA MET A 1 10.00 6.42 22.72
C MET A 1 8.81 6.62 21.80
N ILE A 2 8.62 7.83 21.26
CA ILE A 2 7.53 8.13 20.31
C ILE A 2 7.94 7.63 18.92
N LYS A 3 7.06 6.88 18.24
CA LYS A 3 7.27 6.42 16.86
C LYS A 3 6.55 7.35 15.89
N VAL A 4 7.12 7.52 14.70
CA VAL A 4 6.58 8.34 13.61
C VAL A 4 6.41 7.47 12.37
N THR A 5 5.19 7.42 11.86
CA THR A 5 4.84 6.65 10.67
C THR A 5 4.50 7.61 9.54
N GLY A 6 5.08 7.38 8.37
CA GLY A 6 4.70 8.09 7.17
C GLY A 6 3.34 7.63 6.65
N HIS A 7 2.29 8.43 6.86
CA HIS A 7 0.94 8.18 6.36
C HIS A 7 0.89 8.22 4.82
N ARG A 8 0.57 7.07 4.20
CA ARG A 8 0.63 6.81 2.75
C ARG A 8 1.99 7.16 2.16
N GLY A 9 3.06 6.83 2.89
CA GLY A 9 4.39 7.38 2.67
C GLY A 9 4.51 8.77 3.29
N VAL A 10 4.69 9.83 2.50
CA VAL A 10 4.76 11.20 3.03
C VAL A 10 3.93 12.11 2.15
N LYS A 11 2.62 11.87 2.11
CA LYS A 11 1.69 12.47 1.14
C LYS A 11 1.66 14.00 1.05
N GLY A 12 2.21 14.71 2.05
CA GLY A 12 2.40 16.16 2.01
C GLY A 12 3.61 16.63 1.19
N LEU A 13 4.49 15.71 0.78
CA LEU A 13 5.75 15.98 0.06
C LEU A 13 5.81 15.29 -1.30
N VAL A 14 5.21 14.10 -1.43
CA VAL A 14 5.28 13.23 -2.62
C VAL A 14 3.90 12.58 -2.80
N PRO A 15 3.46 12.26 -4.04
CA PRO A 15 2.17 11.61 -4.25
C PRO A 15 1.95 10.39 -3.34
N GLU A 16 0.76 10.32 -2.74
CA GLU A 16 0.41 9.31 -1.74
C GLU A 16 0.47 7.89 -2.30
N ASN A 17 0.82 6.91 -1.45
CA ASN A 17 0.81 5.48 -1.81
C ASN A 17 1.66 5.13 -3.05
N THR A 18 2.78 5.85 -3.25
CA THR A 18 3.74 5.58 -4.33
C THR A 18 5.08 5.10 -3.77
N LEU A 19 5.86 4.36 -4.57
CA LEU A 19 7.21 3.94 -4.20
C LEU A 19 8.12 5.14 -3.89
N ALA A 20 7.96 6.26 -4.60
CA ALA A 20 8.68 7.50 -4.30
C ALA A 20 8.31 8.04 -2.91
N GLY A 21 7.03 8.02 -2.54
CA GLY A 21 6.57 8.44 -1.20
C GLY A 21 7.14 7.56 -0.09
N PHE A 22 7.17 6.24 -0.29
CA PHE A 22 7.76 5.32 0.68
C PHE A 22 9.28 5.46 0.78
N ARG A 23 9.98 5.61 -0.34
CA ARG A 23 11.43 5.91 -0.35
C ARG A 23 11.71 7.20 0.40
N LYS A 24 10.88 8.24 0.18
CA LYS A 24 11.05 9.52 0.88
C LYS A 24 10.84 9.39 2.38
N ALA A 25 9.91 8.56 2.83
CA ALA A 25 9.71 8.27 4.25
C ALA A 25 10.95 7.62 4.89
N VAL A 26 11.63 6.70 4.18
CA VAL A 26 12.92 6.13 4.61
C VAL A 26 13.96 7.25 4.76
N GLU A 27 14.12 8.08 3.72
CA GLU A 27 15.15 9.14 3.67
C GLU A 27 15.02 10.16 4.80
N ILE A 28 13.79 10.53 5.19
CA ILE A 28 13.56 11.50 6.25
C ILE A 28 13.56 10.87 7.66
N GLY A 29 13.83 9.57 7.77
CA GLY A 29 13.99 8.88 9.04
C GLY A 29 12.69 8.51 9.75
N CYS A 30 11.60 8.25 9.02
CA CYS A 30 10.40 7.67 9.62
C CYS A 30 10.69 6.30 10.24
N HIS A 31 10.00 5.96 11.33
CA HIS A 31 10.11 4.65 12.00
C HIS A 31 9.32 3.55 11.27
N GLY A 32 8.37 3.97 10.43
CA GLY A 32 7.57 3.10 9.59
C GLY A 32 6.84 3.86 8.50
N ILE A 33 6.25 3.11 7.58
CA ILE A 33 5.29 3.63 6.60
C ILE A 33 3.91 3.08 6.94
N GLU A 34 2.88 3.83 6.57
CA GLU A 34 1.53 3.33 6.45
C GLU A 34 1.14 3.36 4.98
N LEU A 35 0.34 2.37 4.57
CA LEU A 35 -0.19 2.22 3.23
C LEU A 35 -1.57 1.57 3.26
N ASP A 36 -2.29 1.73 2.17
CA ASP A 36 -3.62 1.17 1.97
C ASP A 36 -3.61 0.09 0.89
N VAL A 37 -4.33 -1.02 1.07
CA VAL A 37 -4.45 -2.05 0.02
C VAL A 37 -5.89 -2.30 -0.42
N ARG A 38 -6.05 -2.56 -1.72
CA ARG A 38 -7.28 -3.02 -2.36
C ARG A 38 -6.97 -4.08 -3.40
N LEU A 39 -7.91 -5.00 -3.61
CA LEU A 39 -7.80 -6.00 -4.67
C LEU A 39 -8.11 -5.39 -6.05
N THR A 40 -7.37 -5.86 -7.04
CA THR A 40 -7.62 -5.70 -8.47
C THR A 40 -8.50 -6.85 -8.99
N SER A 41 -9.00 -6.75 -10.22
CA SER A 41 -9.83 -7.79 -10.85
C SER A 41 -9.08 -9.10 -11.09
N ASP A 42 -7.74 -9.05 -11.16
CA ASP A 42 -6.84 -10.19 -11.27
C ASP A 42 -6.25 -10.65 -9.92
N GLY A 43 -6.83 -10.19 -8.80
CA GLY A 43 -6.51 -10.68 -7.45
C GLY A 43 -5.21 -10.17 -6.85
N GLN A 44 -4.59 -9.14 -7.43
CA GLN A 44 -3.39 -8.51 -6.88
C GLN A 44 -3.74 -7.39 -5.88
N LEU A 45 -2.83 -7.13 -4.94
CA LEU A 45 -2.98 -6.05 -3.96
C LEU A 45 -2.39 -4.75 -4.51
N ALA A 46 -3.25 -3.90 -5.06
CA ALA A 46 -2.91 -2.53 -5.41
C ALA A 46 -2.81 -1.66 -4.16
N VAL A 47 -1.74 -0.87 -4.06
CA VAL A 47 -1.50 0.06 -2.96
C VAL A 47 -2.18 1.38 -3.27
N ILE A 48 -3.42 1.53 -2.82
CA ILE A 48 -4.28 2.69 -3.10
C ILE A 48 -5.41 2.80 -2.06
N HIS A 49 -5.70 4.04 -1.64
CA HIS A 49 -6.67 4.30 -0.59
C HIS A 49 -8.12 4.19 -1.05
N ASP A 50 -8.48 4.93 -2.10
CA ASP A 50 -9.86 5.10 -2.55
C ASP A 50 -10.32 3.85 -3.29
N ALA A 51 -11.63 3.56 -3.25
CA ALA A 51 -12.20 2.46 -4.04
C ALA A 51 -12.15 2.75 -5.55
N THR A 52 -11.97 4.02 -5.92
CA THR A 52 -11.95 4.52 -7.28
C THR A 52 -10.65 5.25 -7.60
N LEU A 53 -10.28 5.25 -8.86
CA LEU A 53 -9.04 5.84 -9.39
C LEU A 53 -9.07 7.37 -9.46
N ASP A 54 -10.26 7.95 -9.39
CA ASP A 54 -10.59 9.32 -9.75
C ASP A 54 -9.80 10.43 -9.06
N ARG A 55 -9.44 10.25 -7.78
CA ARG A 55 -8.85 11.32 -6.96
C ARG A 55 -7.34 11.43 -7.12
N THR A 56 -6.65 10.28 -7.19
CA THR A 56 -5.19 10.21 -7.06
C THR A 56 -4.51 9.76 -8.34
N THR A 57 -5.26 9.59 -9.43
CA THR A 57 -4.70 9.18 -10.72
C THR A 57 -5.35 9.93 -11.87
N ASN A 58 -4.83 9.74 -13.08
CA ASN A 58 -5.48 10.13 -14.32
C ASN A 58 -6.54 9.12 -14.84
N GLY A 59 -6.78 8.02 -14.11
CA GLY A 59 -7.79 7.01 -14.44
C GLY A 59 -9.17 7.31 -13.85
N LYS A 60 -10.14 6.46 -14.17
CA LYS A 60 -11.54 6.56 -13.73
C LYS A 60 -12.12 5.18 -13.42
N GLY A 61 -13.05 5.14 -12.46
CA GLY A 61 -13.79 3.94 -12.09
C GLY A 61 -13.15 3.16 -10.94
N ALA A 62 -13.74 2.00 -10.62
CA ALA A 62 -13.36 1.20 -9.46
C ALA A 62 -12.05 0.44 -9.68
N VAL A 63 -11.25 0.33 -8.62
CA VAL A 63 -9.98 -0.43 -8.60
C VAL A 63 -10.23 -1.93 -8.83
N ILE A 64 -11.30 -2.46 -8.22
CA ILE A 64 -11.66 -3.89 -8.30
C ILE A 64 -12.07 -4.36 -9.70
N ASP A 65 -12.39 -3.42 -10.60
CA ASP A 65 -12.78 -3.72 -11.99
C ASP A 65 -11.59 -3.72 -12.96
N ARG A 66 -10.37 -3.46 -12.45
CA ARG A 66 -9.15 -3.30 -13.27
C ARG A 66 -8.09 -4.31 -12.89
N THR A 67 -7.36 -4.79 -13.87
CA THR A 67 -6.16 -5.62 -13.65
C THR A 67 -5.01 -4.76 -13.16
N MET A 68 -4.04 -5.34 -12.45
CA MET A 68 -2.87 -4.57 -12.03
C MET A 68 -2.06 -4.04 -13.23
N THR A 69 -2.04 -4.78 -14.34
CA THR A 69 -1.39 -4.35 -15.57
C THR A 69 -2.02 -3.07 -16.13
N GLU A 70 -3.35 -2.96 -16.13
CA GLU A 70 -4.03 -1.71 -16.51
C GLU A 70 -3.70 -0.58 -15.53
N LEU A 71 -3.74 -0.84 -14.22
CA LEU A 71 -3.46 0.16 -13.18
C LEU A 71 -2.04 0.72 -13.29
N LYS A 72 -1.07 -0.10 -13.69
CA LYS A 72 0.33 0.31 -13.90
C LYS A 72 0.52 1.31 -15.02
N THR A 73 -0.45 1.46 -15.93
CA THR A 73 -0.39 2.46 -17.00
C THR A 73 -0.81 3.85 -16.54
N LEU A 74 -1.42 3.96 -15.35
CA LEU A 74 -1.95 5.21 -14.82
C LEU A 74 -0.86 6.02 -14.13
N ASN A 75 -0.97 7.34 -14.26
CA ASN A 75 -0.14 8.30 -13.54
C ASN A 75 -0.80 8.61 -12.19
N ALA A 76 -0.17 8.18 -11.09
CA ALA A 76 -0.58 8.40 -9.71
C ALA A 76 -0.02 9.71 -9.10
N GLY A 77 0.43 10.63 -9.96
CA GLY A 77 1.09 11.89 -9.61
C GLY A 77 2.59 11.86 -9.92
N ASP A 78 3.14 12.96 -10.43
CA ASP A 78 4.57 13.14 -10.71
C ASP A 78 5.24 11.99 -11.49
N GLY A 79 4.49 11.37 -12.40
CA GLY A 79 4.97 10.24 -13.21
C GLY A 79 5.10 8.91 -12.45
N GLN A 80 4.65 8.86 -11.20
CA GLN A 80 4.58 7.63 -10.41
C GLN A 80 3.40 6.77 -10.87
N THR A 81 3.46 5.47 -10.57
CA THR A 81 2.38 4.51 -10.82
C THR A 81 1.84 3.95 -9.50
N ILE A 82 0.66 3.33 -9.55
CA ILE A 82 0.13 2.56 -8.40
C ILE A 82 1.04 1.34 -8.20
N PRO A 83 1.64 1.14 -7.01
CA PRO A 83 2.44 -0.05 -6.73
C PRO A 83 1.59 -1.25 -6.33
N THR A 84 2.16 -2.44 -6.46
CA THR A 84 1.70 -3.63 -5.74
C THR A 84 2.28 -3.65 -4.33
N LEU A 85 1.66 -4.40 -3.42
CA LEU A 85 2.24 -4.61 -2.09
C LEU A 85 3.64 -5.25 -2.15
N ALA A 86 3.85 -6.20 -3.05
CA ALA A 86 5.14 -6.87 -3.26
C ALA A 86 6.25 -5.90 -3.68
N GLU A 87 5.96 -4.91 -4.55
CA GLU A 87 6.95 -3.88 -4.92
C GLU A 87 7.33 -2.97 -3.74
N VAL A 88 6.40 -2.72 -2.81
CA VAL A 88 6.72 -1.99 -1.58
C VAL A 88 7.64 -2.81 -0.68
N PHE A 89 7.44 -4.12 -0.58
CA PHE A 89 8.33 -5.00 0.18
C PHE A 89 9.71 -5.12 -0.46
N GLU A 90 9.81 -5.21 -1.78
CA GLU A 90 11.09 -5.16 -2.49
C GLU A 90 11.82 -3.84 -2.21
N LEU A 91 11.13 -2.70 -2.26
CA LEU A 91 11.70 -1.38 -1.93
C LEU A 91 12.24 -1.33 -0.49
N LEU A 92 11.56 -1.96 0.46
CA LEU A 92 11.90 -1.93 1.88
C LEU A 92 12.77 -3.11 2.33
N LYS A 93 13.23 -3.94 1.39
CA LYS A 93 14.15 -5.04 1.69
C LYS A 93 15.46 -4.49 2.26
N GLY A 94 15.83 -4.97 3.44
CA GLY A 94 17.00 -4.47 4.18
C GLY A 94 16.79 -3.17 4.95
N SER A 95 15.61 -2.53 4.83
CA SER A 95 15.24 -1.38 5.67
C SER A 95 14.71 -1.85 7.03
N PRO A 96 15.01 -1.15 8.14
CA PRO A 96 14.45 -1.46 9.46
C PRO A 96 13.01 -0.95 9.65
N MET A 97 12.40 -0.34 8.63
CA MET A 97 11.07 0.25 8.75
C MET A 97 10.00 -0.78 9.09
N ASN A 98 9.11 -0.39 10.01
CA ASN A 98 7.82 -1.07 10.23
C ASN A 98 6.83 -0.67 9.13
N ILE A 99 5.85 -1.52 8.88
CA ILE A 99 4.83 -1.29 7.84
C ILE A 99 3.46 -1.46 8.48
N GLN A 100 2.64 -0.42 8.40
CA GLN A 100 1.24 -0.50 8.74
C GLN A 100 0.43 -0.65 7.43
N ILE A 101 -0.33 -1.72 7.33
CA ILE A 101 -1.16 -2.01 6.16
C ILE A 101 -2.62 -1.84 6.55
N GLU A 102 -3.32 -0.88 5.93
CA GLU A 102 -4.76 -0.73 6.10
C GLU A 102 -5.55 -1.54 5.05
N LEU A 103 -6.39 -2.45 5.53
CA LEU A 103 -7.24 -3.32 4.71
C LEU A 103 -8.53 -2.59 4.30
N LYS A 104 -8.55 -2.01 3.09
CA LYS A 104 -9.63 -1.13 2.61
C LYS A 104 -10.72 -1.84 1.82
N GLY A 105 -10.41 -2.94 1.14
CA GLY A 105 -11.35 -3.71 0.32
C GLY A 105 -11.92 -4.94 1.03
N PRO A 106 -13.06 -5.48 0.57
CA PRO A 106 -13.42 -6.87 0.90
C PRO A 106 -12.31 -7.82 0.40
N ASP A 107 -12.14 -8.94 1.09
CA ASP A 107 -11.29 -10.07 0.71
C ASP A 107 -9.79 -9.74 0.59
N THR A 108 -9.36 -8.59 1.10
CA THR A 108 -7.93 -8.19 1.15
C THR A 108 -7.12 -8.92 2.23
N GLU A 109 -7.78 -9.57 3.18
CA GLU A 109 -7.19 -10.12 4.41
C GLU A 109 -6.19 -11.24 4.12
N GLU A 110 -6.67 -12.32 3.52
CA GLU A 110 -5.88 -13.53 3.25
C GLU A 110 -4.78 -13.25 2.20
N PRO A 111 -5.06 -12.60 1.05
CA PRO A 111 -4.01 -12.24 0.10
C PRO A 111 -2.92 -11.35 0.71
N ALA A 112 -3.28 -10.39 1.59
CA ALA A 112 -2.28 -9.54 2.21
C ALA A 112 -1.42 -10.31 3.21
N ALA A 113 -2.02 -11.20 4.01
CA ALA A 113 -1.28 -12.07 4.92
C ALA A 113 -0.36 -13.04 4.16
N GLU A 114 -0.79 -13.60 3.02
CA GLU A 114 0.04 -14.44 2.16
C GLU A 114 1.27 -13.70 1.64
N VAL A 115 1.10 -12.50 1.07
CA VAL A 115 2.22 -11.70 0.56
C VAL A 115 3.18 -11.31 1.71
N VAL A 116 2.67 -11.03 2.90
CA VAL A 116 3.53 -10.76 4.07
C VAL A 116 4.39 -11.96 4.44
N ARG A 117 3.82 -13.17 4.47
CA ARG A 117 4.55 -14.42 4.76
C ARG A 117 5.54 -14.77 3.66
N GLU A 118 5.14 -14.64 2.40
CA GLU A 118 5.99 -14.92 1.23
C GLU A 118 7.27 -14.07 1.25
N TRP A 119 7.14 -12.80 1.65
CA TRP A 119 8.25 -11.85 1.67
C TRP A 119 9.04 -11.82 2.99
N GLY A 120 8.60 -12.53 4.03
CA GLY A 120 9.28 -12.59 5.32
C GLY A 120 9.19 -11.28 6.14
N PHE A 121 8.04 -10.59 6.09
CA PHE A 121 7.81 -9.30 6.77
C PHE A 121 6.93 -9.41 8.04
N GLU A 122 6.62 -10.62 8.51
CA GLU A 122 5.66 -10.91 9.60
C GLU A 122 5.95 -10.10 10.87
N GLU A 123 7.23 -10.02 11.27
CA GLU A 123 7.67 -9.33 12.48
C GLU A 123 7.65 -7.79 12.36
N ARG A 124 7.40 -7.25 11.17
CA ARG A 124 7.44 -5.81 10.87
C ARG A 124 6.12 -5.24 10.39
N VAL A 125 5.11 -6.08 10.17
CA VAL A 125 3.82 -5.66 9.65
C VAL A 125 2.79 -5.56 10.77
N THR A 126 1.98 -4.51 10.71
CA THR A 126 0.76 -4.37 11.52
C THR A 126 -0.42 -4.15 10.59
N PHE A 127 -1.39 -5.06 10.62
CA PHE A 127 -2.66 -4.87 9.90
C PHE A 127 -3.60 -3.97 10.69
N THR A 128 -4.29 -3.08 9.97
CA THR A 128 -5.34 -2.22 10.51
C THR A 128 -6.55 -2.18 9.59
N SER A 129 -7.72 -1.90 10.14
CA SER A 129 -8.93 -1.66 9.36
C SER A 129 -9.97 -0.93 10.21
N PHE A 130 -10.79 -0.08 9.60
CA PHE A 130 -12.01 0.42 10.23
C PHE A 130 -13.09 -0.66 10.38
N PHE A 131 -12.96 -1.78 9.65
CA PHE A 131 -13.90 -2.89 9.69
C PHE A 131 -13.31 -4.06 10.50
N HIS A 132 -13.77 -4.23 11.75
CA HIS A 132 -13.19 -5.19 12.69
C HIS A 132 -13.15 -6.63 12.16
N HIS A 133 -14.07 -7.02 11.28
CA HIS A 133 -14.15 -8.41 10.79
C HIS A 133 -12.97 -8.76 9.87
N ARG A 134 -12.29 -7.76 9.31
CA ARG A 134 -11.14 -7.95 8.42
C ARG A 134 -9.89 -8.33 9.20
N VAL A 135 -9.62 -7.62 10.30
CA VAL A 135 -8.44 -7.89 11.13
C VAL A 135 -8.52 -9.24 11.88
N LEU A 136 -9.69 -9.88 11.94
CA LEU A 136 -9.85 -11.21 12.55
C LEU A 136 -9.48 -12.37 11.61
N ARG A 137 -9.12 -12.09 10.35
CA ARG A 137 -8.90 -13.09 9.29
C ARG A 137 -7.48 -13.08 8.70
N VAL A 138 -6.55 -12.35 9.32
CA VAL A 138 -5.13 -12.29 8.91
C VAL A 138 -4.26 -13.27 9.69
#